data_AF-A0A368JPH3-F1
#
_entry.id   AF-A0A368JPH3-F1
#
_cell.length_a   1.000
_cell.length_b   1.000
_cell.length_c   1.000
_cell.angle_alpha   90.00
_cell.angle_beta   90.00
_cell.angle_gamma   90.00
#
_symmetry.space_group_name_H-M   'P 1'
#
loop_
_entity.id
_entity.type
_entity.pdbx_description
1 polymer ?
#
loop_
_entity_poly.entity_id
_entity_poly.type
_entity_poly.pdbx_seq_one_letter_code
_entity_poly.pdbx_strand_id
1 'polypeptide(L)'
;MFVEAIERVDPFVRPILSIVRRYGSSEVIPACSTMFFVNEQACAVTCKHVAEQLISSDTIHQNYIQFQGERRSIPRDKNQTRRLEDLENKYNLRRESIIRIKNQFVNSVDQFSEITYHLHPTQDLAVIQFKGYSQIKYNACAVFLRDSTKIKQGRSLCRLGYPFPEFTNYRFNPDLDDIEWTADGRSNTPRFPIDGIVTRLRAENGEIVGIEMSTPGLRGQSGGPLFDTSGIIYGMQSSTRHLHLGFDIEDRDVIVNGRQTRVSNYPFLNVGQCVHVDIIKKFLRDLRIKYYEE
;
A
#
# COMPACT_ATOMS: atom_id res chain seq x y z
N MET A 1 25.44 -8.84 -3.78
CA MET A 1 24.12 -9.52 -3.77
C MET A 1 23.17 -8.73 -2.87
N PHE A 2 21.85 -8.87 -3.01
CA PHE A 2 20.91 -8.06 -2.21
C PHE A 2 20.76 -8.47 -0.74
N VAL A 3 21.40 -9.56 -0.29
CA VAL A 3 21.32 -10.04 1.10
C VAL A 3 21.73 -8.95 2.10
N GLU A 4 22.92 -8.37 1.93
CA GLU A 4 23.42 -7.28 2.79
C GLU A 4 22.58 -6.01 2.66
N ALA A 5 22.07 -5.72 1.47
CA ALA A 5 21.20 -4.57 1.24
C ALA A 5 19.89 -4.69 2.03
N ILE A 6 19.30 -5.88 2.08
CA ILE A 6 18.07 -6.14 2.83
C ILE A 6 18.32 -5.96 4.34
N GLU A 7 19.45 -6.43 4.87
CA GLU A 7 19.82 -6.22 6.28
C GLU A 7 19.99 -4.74 6.64
N ARG A 8 20.41 -3.90 5.69
CA ARG A 8 20.52 -2.44 5.87
C ARG A 8 19.17 -1.73 5.75
N VAL A 9 18.30 -2.20 4.87
CA VAL A 9 17.02 -1.56 4.55
C VAL A 9 15.91 -1.91 5.56
N ASP A 10 15.83 -3.18 5.96
CA ASP A 10 14.81 -3.70 6.87
C ASP A 10 14.67 -2.93 8.21
N PRO A 11 15.76 -2.50 8.87
CA PRO A 11 15.72 -1.68 10.08
C PRO A 11 14.78 -0.46 10.05
N PHE A 12 14.53 0.12 8.87
CA PHE A 12 13.71 1.33 8.70
C PHE A 12 12.47 1.15 7.82
N VAL A 13 12.22 -0.05 7.30
CA VAL A 13 11.01 -0.36 6.53
C VAL A 13 9.96 -0.98 7.46
N ARG A 14 8.71 -0.51 7.41
CA ARG A 14 7.64 -1.00 8.28
C ARG A 14 6.34 -1.28 7.52
N PRO A 15 5.60 -2.32 7.91
CA PRO A 15 4.27 -2.55 7.37
C PRO A 15 3.26 -1.62 8.04
N ILE A 16 2.27 -1.22 7.24
CA ILE A 16 1.01 -0.68 7.72
C ILE A 16 -0.01 -1.80 7.58
N LEU A 17 -0.42 -2.39 8.69
CA LEU A 17 -1.43 -3.45 8.69
C LEU A 17 -2.81 -2.83 8.71
N SER A 18 -3.73 -3.35 7.90
CA SER A 18 -5.11 -2.90 7.84
C SER A 18 -6.05 -4.10 7.91
N ILE A 19 -7.12 -3.98 8.68
CA ILE A 19 -8.26 -4.90 8.62
C ILE A 19 -9.48 -4.15 8.10
N VAL A 20 -10.18 -4.79 7.16
CA VAL A 20 -11.29 -4.17 6.42
C VAL A 20 -12.56 -4.99 6.62
N ARG A 21 -13.67 -4.28 6.87
CA ARG A 21 -15.01 -4.86 6.85
C ARG A 21 -15.83 -4.26 5.71
N ARG A 22 -16.60 -5.12 5.05
CA ARG A 22 -17.52 -4.75 3.99
C ARG A 22 -18.97 -4.83 4.43
N TYR A 23 -19.81 -3.99 3.82
CA TYR A 23 -21.24 -3.95 4.06
C TYR A 23 -21.87 -5.30 3.70
N GLY A 24 -22.68 -5.83 4.62
CA GLY A 24 -23.34 -7.13 4.47
C GLY A 24 -22.44 -8.35 4.71
N SER A 25 -21.21 -8.17 5.20
CA SER A 25 -20.29 -9.27 5.50
C SER A 25 -19.75 -9.22 6.94
N SER A 26 -19.57 -10.41 7.52
CA SER A 26 -18.82 -10.64 8.77
C SER A 26 -17.37 -11.06 8.51
N GLU A 27 -16.98 -11.22 7.24
CA GLU A 27 -15.61 -11.54 6.86
C GLU A 27 -14.71 -10.32 7.13
N VAL A 28 -13.56 -10.58 7.77
CA VAL A 28 -12.52 -9.57 8.00
C VAL A 28 -11.40 -9.81 7.01
N ILE A 29 -11.14 -8.81 6.17
CA ILE A 29 -10.17 -8.89 5.08
C ILE A 29 -8.87 -8.24 5.55
N PRO A 30 -7.76 -9.00 5.67
CA PRO A 30 -6.46 -8.42 5.97
C PRO A 30 -5.89 -7.73 4.73
N ALA A 31 -5.23 -6.61 4.96
CA ALA A 31 -4.47 -5.89 3.95
C ALA A 31 -3.17 -5.37 4.58
N CYS A 32 -2.18 -5.13 3.73
CA CYS A 32 -0.94 -4.50 4.13
C CYS A 32 -0.56 -3.44 3.10
N SER A 33 0.13 -2.41 3.55
CA SER A 33 0.92 -1.47 2.75
C SER A 33 2.30 -1.31 3.38
N THR A 34 3.21 -0.61 2.71
CA THR A 34 4.57 -0.40 3.20
C THR A 34 4.84 1.09 3.39
N MET A 35 5.66 1.43 4.37
CA MET A 35 6.28 2.74 4.53
C MET A 35 7.73 2.57 4.98
N PHE A 36 8.55 3.60 4.83
CA PHE A 36 9.93 3.56 5.32
C PHE A 36 10.37 4.89 5.91
N PHE A 37 11.13 4.83 7.01
CA PHE A 37 11.54 6.01 7.78
C PHE A 37 12.74 6.71 7.15
N VAL A 38 12.68 8.05 7.10
CA VAL A 38 13.71 8.88 6.45
C VAL A 38 14.60 9.64 7.45
N ASN A 39 14.21 9.69 8.72
CA ASN A 39 14.95 10.36 9.79
C ASN A 39 14.53 9.87 11.18
N GLU A 40 15.14 10.42 12.22
CA GLU A 40 14.89 10.07 13.62
C GLU A 40 13.68 10.80 14.23
N GLN A 41 12.98 11.62 13.45
CA GLN A 41 11.83 12.43 13.89
C GLN A 41 10.49 11.78 13.54
N ALA A 42 10.47 10.45 13.37
CA ALA A 42 9.30 9.66 12.99
C ALA A 42 8.60 10.15 11.71
N CYS A 43 9.38 10.57 10.71
CA CYS A 43 8.88 10.82 9.37
C CYS A 43 9.09 9.57 8.49
N ALA A 44 8.02 9.08 7.89
CA ALA A 44 8.04 7.96 6.94
C ALA A 44 7.47 8.36 5.59
N VAL A 45 8.05 7.81 4.52
CA VAL A 45 7.57 7.95 3.15
C VAL A 45 6.70 6.75 2.79
N THR A 46 5.60 7.00 2.07
CA THR A 46 4.73 5.98 1.47
C THR A 46 4.03 6.53 0.22
N CYS A 47 3.15 5.75 -0.40
CA CYS A 47 2.33 6.22 -1.51
C CYS A 47 1.21 7.15 -1.06
N LYS A 48 0.83 8.09 -1.94
CA LYS A 48 -0.30 8.98 -1.71
C LYS A 48 -1.60 8.20 -1.52
N HIS A 49 -1.86 7.21 -2.37
CA HIS A 49 -3.09 6.40 -2.26
C HIS A 49 -3.16 5.61 -0.93
N VAL A 50 -2.02 5.24 -0.35
CA VAL A 50 -1.96 4.60 0.97
C VAL A 50 -2.35 5.61 2.05
N ALA A 51 -1.76 6.81 2.03
CA ALA A 51 -2.09 7.88 2.96
C ALA A 51 -3.57 8.33 2.85
N GLU A 52 -4.13 8.41 1.64
CA GLU A 52 -5.54 8.72 1.41
C GLU A 52 -6.48 7.66 2.01
N GLN A 53 -6.11 6.38 1.94
CA GLN A 53 -6.86 5.30 2.62
C GLN A 53 -6.80 5.42 4.14
N LEU A 54 -5.65 5.82 4.69
CA LEU A 54 -5.50 6.07 6.13
C LEU A 54 -6.40 7.24 6.57
N ILE A 55 -6.36 8.36 5.85
CA ILE A 55 -7.16 9.55 6.15
C ILE A 55 -8.66 9.27 6.04
N SER A 56 -9.09 8.52 5.02
CA SER A 56 -10.52 8.24 4.79
C SER A 56 -11.13 7.21 5.74
N SER A 57 -10.32 6.47 6.51
CA SER A 57 -10.79 5.39 7.38
C SER A 57 -11.84 5.82 8.40
N ASP A 58 -11.66 6.99 9.02
CA ASP A 58 -12.62 7.55 9.97
C ASP A 58 -13.90 8.02 9.29
N THR A 59 -13.80 8.75 8.18
CA THR A 59 -14.95 9.21 7.40
C THR A 59 -15.81 8.04 6.93
N ILE A 60 -15.19 6.96 6.46
CA ILE A 60 -15.89 5.73 6.05
C ILE A 60 -16.69 5.16 7.23
N HIS A 61 -16.07 5.07 8.41
CA HIS A 61 -16.75 4.53 9.59
C HIS A 61 -17.86 5.44 10.09
N GLN A 62 -17.65 6.76 10.11
CA GLN A 62 -18.65 7.73 10.51
C GLN A 62 -19.87 7.69 9.59
N ASN A 63 -19.66 7.58 8.27
CA ASN A 63 -20.75 7.39 7.31
C ASN A 63 -21.58 6.14 7.65
N TYR A 64 -20.92 5.04 8.00
CA TYR A 64 -21.60 3.80 8.40
C TYR A 64 -22.32 3.89 9.75
N ILE A 65 -21.75 4.58 10.75
CA ILE A 65 -22.41 4.82 12.04
C ILE A 65 -23.70 5.63 11.83
N GLN A 66 -23.65 6.68 11.00
CA GLN A 66 -24.82 7.50 10.69
C GLN A 66 -25.90 6.66 9.98
N PHE A 67 -25.52 5.87 8.97
CA PHE A 67 -26.42 4.92 8.32
C PHE A 67 -27.08 3.98 9.34
N GLN A 68 -26.30 3.40 10.26
CA GLN A 68 -26.80 2.51 11.29
C GLN A 68 -27.78 3.20 12.26
N GLY A 69 -27.50 4.46 12.62
CA GLY A 69 -28.38 5.28 13.43
C GLY A 69 -29.75 5.48 12.78
N GLU A 70 -29.78 5.87 11.50
CA GLU A 70 -31.02 6.08 10.76
C GLU A 70 -31.76 4.76 10.48
N ARG A 71 -31.02 3.67 10.19
CA ARG A 71 -31.59 2.34 9.94
C ARG A 71 -32.44 1.83 11.10
N ARG A 72 -32.04 2.12 12.35
CA ARG A 72 -32.78 1.71 13.57
C ARG A 72 -34.16 2.34 13.66
N SER A 73 -34.37 3.48 13.01
CA SER A 73 -35.64 4.20 13.00
C SER A 73 -36.60 3.71 11.91
N ILE A 74 -36.19 2.80 11.02
CA ILE A 74 -37.06 2.26 9.96
C ILE A 74 -38.15 1.37 10.58
N PRO A 75 -39.45 1.69 10.40
CA PRO A 75 -40.54 0.85 10.88
C PRO A 75 -40.55 -0.53 10.22
N ARG A 76 -40.89 -1.55 11.01
CA ARG A 76 -41.09 -2.93 10.52
C ARG A 76 -42.48 -3.08 9.91
N ASP A 77 -42.64 -2.60 8.68
CA ASP A 77 -43.89 -2.66 7.90
C ASP A 77 -43.65 -3.14 6.45
N LYS A 78 -44.71 -3.16 5.64
CA LYS A 78 -44.64 -3.60 4.23
C LYS A 78 -43.69 -2.77 3.35
N ASN A 79 -43.32 -1.55 3.78
CA ASN A 79 -42.43 -0.65 3.05
C ASN A 79 -40.98 -0.71 3.56
N GLN A 80 -40.68 -1.58 4.53
CA GLN A 80 -39.36 -1.66 5.16
C GLN A 80 -38.23 -1.85 4.13
N THR A 81 -38.37 -2.78 3.20
CA THR A 81 -37.35 -3.08 2.18
C THR A 81 -37.04 -1.85 1.32
N ARG A 82 -38.08 -1.19 0.80
CA ARG A 82 -37.91 0.02 -0.02
C ARG A 82 -37.24 1.15 0.76
N ARG A 83 -37.65 1.38 2.02
CA ARG A 83 -37.02 2.41 2.87
C ARG A 83 -35.55 2.08 3.18
N LEU A 84 -35.21 0.80 3.31
CA LEU A 84 -33.83 0.37 3.49
C LEU A 84 -33.00 0.61 2.22
N GLU A 85 -33.53 0.29 1.04
CA GLU A 85 -32.87 0.57 -0.25
C GLU A 85 -32.67 2.09 -0.47
N ASP A 86 -33.68 2.91 -0.17
CA ASP A 86 -33.57 4.37 -0.23
C ASP A 86 -32.48 4.89 0.72
N LEU A 87 -32.36 4.30 1.91
CA LEU A 87 -31.33 4.64 2.89
C LEU A 87 -29.93 4.20 2.42
N GLU A 88 -29.79 2.99 1.88
CA GLU A 88 -28.54 2.50 1.30
C GLU A 88 -28.07 3.41 0.16
N ASN A 89 -28.98 3.85 -0.70
CA ASN A 89 -28.69 4.82 -1.76
C ASN A 89 -28.26 6.18 -1.22
N LYS A 90 -28.92 6.70 -0.17
CA LYS A 90 -28.54 7.96 0.50
C LYS A 90 -27.09 7.92 1.02
N TYR A 91 -26.65 6.78 1.54
CA TYR A 91 -25.32 6.59 2.11
C TYR A 91 -24.28 6.00 1.13
N ASN A 92 -24.67 5.81 -0.14
CA ASN A 92 -23.87 5.15 -1.17
C ASN A 92 -23.33 3.76 -0.75
N LEU A 93 -24.14 3.03 0.03
CA LEU A 93 -23.81 1.67 0.45
C LEU A 93 -24.35 0.67 -0.57
N ARG A 94 -23.47 -0.23 -1.01
CA ARG A 94 -23.77 -1.37 -1.87
C ARG A 94 -23.16 -2.61 -1.24
N ARG A 95 -23.54 -3.78 -1.73
CA ARG A 95 -22.84 -5.02 -1.39
C ARG A 95 -21.35 -4.82 -1.68
N GLU A 96 -20.50 -5.26 -0.74
CA GLU A 96 -19.04 -5.10 -0.77
C GLU A 96 -18.50 -3.67 -0.52
N SER A 97 -19.35 -2.65 -0.32
CA SER A 97 -18.87 -1.31 0.09
C SER A 97 -18.06 -1.41 1.38
N ILE A 98 -16.90 -0.76 1.43
CA ILE A 98 -16.09 -0.71 2.66
C ILE A 98 -16.82 0.16 3.69
N ILE A 99 -17.00 -0.37 4.89
CA ILE A 99 -17.68 0.32 6.01
C ILE A 99 -16.79 0.52 7.22
N ARG A 100 -15.64 -0.17 7.26
CA ARG A 100 -14.66 -0.04 8.33
C ARG A 100 -13.28 -0.39 7.83
N ILE A 101 -12.32 0.43 8.22
CA ILE A 101 -10.89 0.14 8.11
C ILE A 101 -10.29 0.43 9.49
N LYS A 102 -9.55 -0.52 10.08
CA LYS A 102 -8.69 -0.27 11.23
C LYS A 102 -7.25 -0.49 10.82
N ASN A 103 -6.37 0.44 11.19
CA ASN A 103 -4.97 0.44 10.80
C ASN A 103 -4.07 0.25 12.02
N GLN A 104 -2.91 -0.38 11.82
CA GLN A 104 -1.87 -0.54 12.83
C GLN A 104 -0.49 -0.26 12.22
N PHE A 105 0.25 0.64 12.86
CA PHE A 105 1.61 1.02 12.47
C PHE A 105 2.63 0.19 13.24
N VAL A 106 3.06 -0.92 12.65
CA VAL A 106 3.91 -1.90 13.34
C VAL A 106 5.31 -1.34 13.56
N ASN A 107 5.84 -1.50 14.79
CA ASN A 107 7.21 -1.14 15.17
C ASN A 107 7.67 0.24 14.64
N SER A 108 6.76 1.21 14.66
CA SER A 108 6.99 2.56 14.16
C SER A 108 7.38 3.49 15.31
N VAL A 109 6.44 3.69 16.23
CA VAL A 109 6.63 4.41 17.50
C VAL A 109 5.92 3.64 18.63
N ASP A 110 6.18 3.99 19.88
CA ASP A 110 5.56 3.38 21.05
C ASP A 110 4.10 3.76 21.26
N GLN A 111 3.82 5.06 21.16
CA GLN A 111 2.51 5.69 21.21
C GLN A 111 2.54 6.92 20.32
N PHE A 112 1.40 7.50 20.00
CA PHE A 112 1.32 8.81 19.32
C PHE A 112 -0.04 9.43 19.60
N SER A 113 -0.09 10.76 19.63
CA SER A 113 -1.33 11.52 19.78
C SER A 113 -1.94 11.94 18.45
N GLU A 114 -1.10 12.09 17.42
CA GLU A 114 -1.50 12.60 16.12
C GLU A 114 -0.59 12.05 15.02
N ILE A 115 -1.15 11.93 13.82
CA ILE A 115 -0.40 11.71 12.59
C ILE A 115 -0.71 12.86 11.62
N THR A 116 0.34 13.54 11.16
CA THR A 116 0.24 14.51 10.08
C THR A 116 0.54 13.82 8.74
N TYR A 117 -0.31 14.05 7.75
CA TYR A 117 -0.13 13.54 6.39
C TYR A 117 0.20 14.67 5.43
N HIS A 118 1.28 14.54 4.68
CA HIS A 118 1.63 15.44 3.59
C HIS A 118 1.48 14.69 2.27
N LEU A 119 0.47 15.04 1.48
CA LEU A 119 0.22 14.43 0.18
C LEU A 119 0.94 15.23 -0.90
N HIS A 120 1.73 14.56 -1.74
CA HIS A 120 2.32 15.22 -2.89
C HIS A 120 1.20 15.60 -3.88
N PRO A 121 1.27 16.80 -4.51
CA PRO A 121 0.16 17.30 -5.33
C PRO A 121 -0.14 16.41 -6.54
N THR A 122 0.90 15.95 -7.25
CA THR A 122 0.75 15.24 -8.54
C THR A 122 1.21 13.79 -8.50
N GLN A 123 2.40 13.51 -7.97
CA GLN A 123 2.97 12.17 -7.85
C GLN A 123 2.34 11.36 -6.71
N ASP A 124 2.30 10.03 -6.85
CA ASP A 124 1.78 9.09 -5.85
C ASP A 124 2.76 8.90 -4.68
N LEU A 125 2.97 9.99 -3.94
CA LEU A 125 3.94 10.13 -2.87
C LEU A 125 3.27 10.84 -1.68
N ALA A 126 3.54 10.36 -0.47
CA ALA A 126 3.14 11.02 0.76
C ALA A 126 4.21 10.87 1.85
N VAL A 127 4.18 11.79 2.81
CA VAL A 127 4.92 11.68 4.06
C VAL A 127 3.94 11.55 5.22
N ILE A 128 4.17 10.57 6.07
CA ILE A 128 3.49 10.34 7.35
C ILE A 128 4.42 10.82 8.45
N GLN A 129 3.94 11.70 9.32
CA GLN A 129 4.69 12.17 10.48
C GLN A 129 3.94 11.87 11.77
N PHE A 130 4.53 11.05 12.63
CA PHE A 130 3.98 10.77 13.95
C PHE A 130 4.30 11.92 14.92
N LYS A 131 3.35 12.28 15.79
CA LYS A 131 3.49 13.32 16.82
C LYS A 131 3.05 12.79 18.18
N GLY A 132 3.61 13.36 19.25
CA GLY A 132 3.28 12.96 20.62
C GLY A 132 3.70 11.53 20.98
N TYR A 133 4.73 11.01 20.31
CA TYR A 133 5.38 9.74 20.68
C TYR A 133 6.47 9.98 21.73
N SER A 134 6.84 8.94 22.47
CA SER A 134 7.94 9.01 23.44
C SER A 134 9.18 8.28 22.94
N GLN A 135 9.01 7.25 22.10
CA GLN A 135 10.11 6.46 21.57
C GLN A 135 9.84 5.96 20.14
N ILE A 136 10.85 6.08 19.27
CA ILE A 136 10.86 5.40 17.97
C ILE A 136 11.15 3.90 18.13
N LYS A 137 10.55 3.06 17.27
CA LYS A 137 10.72 1.59 17.27
C LYS A 137 11.47 1.08 16.02
N TYR A 138 12.14 1.99 15.34
CA TYR A 138 13.09 1.70 14.27
C TYR A 138 14.47 2.22 14.66
N ASN A 139 15.52 1.61 14.10
CA ASN A 139 16.91 1.81 14.52
C ASN A 139 17.85 2.23 13.39
N ALA A 140 17.31 2.58 12.22
CA ALA A 140 18.05 3.19 11.12
C ALA A 140 17.11 4.11 10.30
N CYS A 141 17.66 4.80 9.31
CA CYS A 141 16.93 5.69 8.41
C CYS A 141 17.35 5.45 6.96
N ALA A 142 16.46 5.75 6.02
CA ALA A 142 16.77 5.68 4.60
C ALA A 142 17.90 6.65 4.21
N VAL A 143 18.83 6.15 3.40
CA VAL A 143 19.87 6.94 2.73
C VAL A 143 19.57 6.95 1.24
N PHE A 144 19.29 8.13 0.70
CA PHE A 144 18.92 8.31 -0.69
C PHE A 144 20.14 8.43 -1.60
N LEU A 145 19.99 8.01 -2.84
CA LEU A 145 20.99 8.24 -3.87
C LEU A 145 21.19 9.75 -4.09
N ARG A 146 22.42 10.24 -3.94
CA ARG A 146 22.73 11.65 -4.18
C ARG A 146 22.66 12.02 -5.66
N ASP A 147 23.38 11.25 -6.49
CA ASP A 147 23.51 11.48 -7.94
C ASP A 147 22.60 10.53 -8.73
N SER A 148 21.45 11.05 -9.17
CA SER A 148 20.44 10.30 -9.93
C SER A 148 20.81 10.00 -11.38
N THR A 149 21.90 10.57 -11.92
CA THR A 149 22.39 10.21 -13.26
C THR A 149 22.88 8.76 -13.34
N LYS A 150 23.11 8.15 -12.17
CA LYS A 150 23.44 6.73 -12.01
C LYS A 150 22.24 5.82 -12.30
N ILE A 151 21.00 6.33 -12.31
CA ILE A 151 19.80 5.55 -12.60
C ILE A 151 19.71 5.33 -14.11
N LYS A 152 20.18 4.18 -14.58
CA LYS A 152 20.26 3.84 -16.00
C LYS A 152 19.47 2.58 -16.31
N GLN A 153 18.93 2.50 -17.52
CA GLN A 153 18.32 1.27 -18.04
C GLN A 153 19.31 0.10 -17.93
N GLY A 154 18.79 -1.06 -17.55
CA GLY A 154 19.57 -2.27 -17.28
C GLY A 154 20.15 -2.37 -15.87
N ARG A 155 20.06 -1.32 -15.05
CA ARG A 155 20.52 -1.39 -13.65
C ARG A 155 19.63 -2.31 -12.83
N SER A 156 20.23 -3.27 -12.13
CA SER A 156 19.55 -4.11 -11.16
C SER A 156 19.27 -3.36 -9.87
N LEU A 157 18.02 -3.39 -9.41
CA LEU A 157 17.55 -2.83 -8.15
C LEU A 157 16.59 -3.82 -7.47
N CYS A 158 16.37 -3.65 -6.18
CA CYS A 158 15.47 -4.45 -5.37
C CYS A 158 14.42 -3.58 -4.69
N ARG A 159 13.22 -4.12 -4.49
CA ARG A 159 12.17 -3.52 -3.67
C ARG A 159 11.93 -4.38 -2.45
N LEU A 160 11.60 -3.75 -1.32
CA LEU A 160 11.22 -4.42 -0.09
C LEU A 160 9.88 -3.89 0.42
N GLY A 161 9.06 -4.80 0.92
CA GLY A 161 7.73 -4.51 1.47
C GLY A 161 7.03 -5.78 1.88
N TYR A 162 5.71 -5.71 2.06
CA TYR A 162 4.95 -6.75 2.76
C TYR A 162 3.71 -7.22 1.97
N PRO A 163 3.90 -7.82 0.79
CA PRO A 163 2.82 -8.49 0.08
C PRO A 163 2.41 -9.77 0.81
N PHE A 164 1.21 -10.27 0.48
CA PHE A 164 0.68 -11.51 1.04
C PHE A 164 0.60 -11.45 2.59
N PRO A 165 -0.27 -10.59 3.15
CA PRO A 165 -0.37 -10.44 4.60
C PRO A 165 -0.69 -11.77 5.29
N GLU A 166 0.14 -12.16 6.26
CA GLU A 166 -0.02 -13.41 7.02
C GLU A 166 -0.42 -13.22 8.49
N PHE A 167 -0.59 -11.97 8.93
CA PHE A 167 -1.07 -11.69 10.28
C PHE A 167 -2.51 -12.23 10.45
N THR A 168 -2.83 -12.68 11.66
CA THR A 168 -4.13 -13.32 11.99
C THR A 168 -4.72 -12.82 13.31
N ASN A 169 -4.12 -11.78 13.90
CA ASN A 169 -4.52 -11.23 15.19
C ASN A 169 -5.70 -10.24 15.08
N TYR A 170 -6.78 -10.67 14.43
CA TYR A 170 -7.99 -9.89 14.27
C TYR A 170 -9.22 -10.80 14.22
N ARG A 171 -10.38 -10.22 14.51
CA ARG A 171 -11.67 -10.91 14.35
C ARG A 171 -12.81 -9.95 14.09
N PHE A 172 -13.94 -10.51 13.66
CA PHE A 172 -15.23 -9.85 13.76
C PHE A 172 -15.78 -10.06 15.17
N ASN A 173 -16.22 -8.98 15.81
CA ASN A 173 -16.89 -9.00 17.10
C ASN A 173 -18.40 -8.84 16.89
N PRO A 174 -19.19 -9.92 17.05
CA PRO A 174 -20.63 -9.88 16.80
C PRO A 174 -21.39 -9.03 17.83
N ASP A 175 -20.89 -8.92 19.06
CA ASP A 175 -21.54 -8.16 20.13
C ASP A 175 -21.44 -6.65 19.88
N LEU A 176 -20.31 -6.22 19.32
CA LEU A 176 -20.08 -4.82 18.94
C LEU A 176 -20.52 -4.49 17.51
N ASP A 177 -20.82 -5.50 16.69
CA ASP A 177 -20.99 -5.37 15.24
C ASP A 177 -19.83 -4.56 14.61
N ASP A 178 -18.58 -4.85 15.01
CA ASP A 178 -17.36 -4.20 14.52
C ASP A 178 -16.23 -5.22 14.36
N ILE A 179 -15.17 -4.84 13.66
CA ILE A 179 -13.92 -5.62 13.59
C ILE A 179 -12.96 -5.15 14.68
N GLU A 180 -12.10 -6.02 15.18
CA GLU A 180 -11.12 -5.65 16.20
C GLU A 180 -9.81 -6.40 16.05
N TRP A 181 -8.75 -5.79 16.55
CA TRP A 181 -7.46 -6.45 16.77
C TRP A 181 -7.55 -7.32 18.03
N THR A 182 -6.84 -8.44 18.02
CA THR A 182 -6.78 -9.39 19.15
C THR A 182 -5.35 -9.51 19.65
N ALA A 183 -5.19 -9.99 20.89
CA ALA A 183 -3.89 -10.39 21.43
C ALA A 183 -3.46 -11.78 20.91
N ASP A 184 -4.43 -12.63 20.57
CA ASP A 184 -4.19 -13.96 20.02
C ASP A 184 -3.86 -13.90 18.53
N GLY A 185 -3.07 -14.87 18.03
CA GLY A 185 -2.70 -15.00 16.62
C GLY A 185 -1.36 -14.37 16.25
N ARG A 186 -1.05 -14.34 14.96
CA ARG A 186 0.19 -13.75 14.44
C ARG A 186 0.02 -12.25 14.27
N SER A 187 0.88 -11.44 14.89
CA SER A 187 0.87 -9.98 14.76
C SER A 187 1.79 -9.44 13.66
N ASN A 188 2.60 -10.32 13.06
CA ASN A 188 3.61 -9.96 12.08
C ASN A 188 3.29 -10.58 10.72
N THR A 189 3.87 -9.99 9.67
CA THR A 189 3.79 -10.49 8.30
C THR A 189 5.19 -10.53 7.70
N PRO A 190 5.53 -11.52 6.85
CA PRO A 190 6.85 -11.60 6.27
C PRO A 190 7.10 -10.43 5.32
N ARG A 191 8.36 -9.99 5.30
CA ARG A 191 8.88 -9.11 4.24
C ARG A 191 9.14 -9.93 2.99
N PHE A 192 9.02 -9.30 1.83
CA PHE A 192 9.25 -9.95 0.54
C PHE A 192 10.15 -9.06 -0.32
N PRO A 193 11.41 -9.45 -0.58
CA PRO A 193 12.25 -8.76 -1.55
C PRO A 193 11.85 -9.16 -2.97
N ILE A 194 11.84 -8.19 -3.89
CA ILE A 194 11.66 -8.45 -5.33
C ILE A 194 12.63 -7.60 -6.15
N ASP A 195 13.56 -8.25 -6.83
CA ASP A 195 14.52 -7.60 -7.70
C ASP A 195 14.00 -7.47 -9.14
N GLY A 196 14.69 -6.64 -9.91
CA GLY A 196 14.44 -6.45 -11.33
C GLY A 196 15.45 -5.46 -11.90
N ILE A 197 15.34 -5.18 -13.19
CA ILE A 197 16.16 -4.16 -13.84
C ILE A 197 15.32 -2.93 -14.19
N VAL A 198 15.95 -1.77 -14.19
CA VAL A 198 15.35 -0.55 -14.74
C VAL A 198 15.10 -0.76 -16.23
N THR A 199 13.84 -0.72 -16.66
CA THR A 199 13.49 -0.83 -18.09
C THR A 199 13.50 0.54 -18.77
N ARG A 200 13.05 1.57 -18.07
CA ARG A 200 13.08 2.97 -18.54
C ARG A 200 12.85 3.95 -17.41
N LEU A 201 13.19 5.21 -17.67
CA LEU A 201 12.78 6.35 -16.87
C LEU A 201 11.47 6.91 -17.43
N ARG A 202 10.56 7.28 -16.54
CA ARG A 202 9.30 7.96 -16.88
C ARG A 202 9.48 9.45 -16.69
N ALA A 203 9.15 10.21 -17.72
CA ALA A 203 9.12 11.66 -17.66
C ALA A 203 7.69 12.18 -17.80
N GLU A 204 7.38 13.25 -17.07
CA GLU A 204 6.15 14.03 -17.18
C GLU A 204 6.56 15.50 -17.31
N ASN A 205 6.04 16.19 -18.33
CA ASN A 205 6.38 17.60 -18.62
C ASN A 205 7.90 17.88 -18.70
N GLY A 206 8.69 16.92 -19.18
CA GLY A 206 10.14 17.05 -19.31
C GLY A 206 10.94 16.76 -18.03
N GLU A 207 10.28 16.52 -16.89
CA GLU A 207 10.92 16.13 -15.62
C GLU A 207 10.85 14.60 -15.45
N ILE A 208 11.94 13.97 -15.01
CA ILE A 208 11.96 12.54 -14.70
C ILE A 208 11.25 12.33 -13.36
N VAL A 209 10.08 11.71 -13.39
CA VAL A 209 9.22 11.52 -12.21
C VAL A 209 9.21 10.08 -11.69
N GLY A 210 9.59 9.11 -12.52
CA GLY A 210 9.47 7.70 -12.15
C GLY A 210 10.49 6.77 -12.79
N ILE A 211 10.56 5.58 -12.23
CA ILE A 211 11.43 4.48 -12.67
C ILE A 211 10.52 3.29 -12.96
N GLU A 212 10.68 2.68 -14.13
CA GLU A 212 9.99 1.45 -14.47
C GLU A 212 10.92 0.26 -14.25
N MET A 213 10.39 -0.77 -13.57
CA MET A 213 11.10 -2.00 -13.23
C MET A 213 10.54 -3.17 -14.04
N SER A 214 11.42 -4.08 -14.49
CA SER A 214 11.04 -5.23 -15.31
C SER A 214 10.12 -6.22 -14.60
N THR A 215 10.15 -6.25 -13.26
CA THR A 215 9.29 -7.09 -12.43
C THR A 215 8.14 -6.28 -11.84
N PRO A 216 6.95 -6.88 -11.63
CA PRO A 216 5.78 -6.16 -11.16
C PRO A 216 5.95 -5.66 -9.72
N GLY A 217 5.17 -4.64 -9.37
CA GLY A 217 4.83 -4.40 -7.97
C GLY A 217 3.76 -5.39 -7.50
N LEU A 218 3.84 -5.80 -6.24
CA LEU A 218 2.84 -6.67 -5.61
C LEU A 218 1.97 -5.85 -4.66
N ARG A 219 0.69 -6.21 -4.51
CA ARG A 219 -0.17 -5.60 -3.49
C ARG A 219 0.46 -5.81 -2.12
N GLY A 220 0.66 -4.74 -1.37
CA GLY A 220 1.42 -4.73 -0.11
C GLY A 220 2.82 -4.11 -0.22
N GLN A 221 3.35 -3.94 -1.44
CA GLN A 221 4.62 -3.25 -1.70
C GLN A 221 4.45 -1.74 -1.96
N SER A 222 3.21 -1.24 -2.09
CA SER A 222 2.97 0.19 -2.24
C SER A 222 3.60 0.94 -1.08
N GLY A 223 4.49 1.88 -1.40
CA GLY A 223 5.26 2.66 -0.43
C GLY A 223 6.59 2.02 0.00
N GLY A 224 6.95 0.85 -0.54
CA GLY A 224 8.22 0.19 -0.25
C GLY A 224 9.41 0.83 -0.97
N PRO A 225 10.60 0.88 -0.36
CA PRO A 225 11.78 1.46 -1.01
C PRO A 225 12.27 0.61 -2.19
N LEU A 226 12.77 1.29 -3.22
CA LEU A 226 13.56 0.72 -4.31
C LEU A 226 15.04 1.05 -4.05
N PHE A 227 15.93 0.07 -4.02
CA PHE A 227 17.32 0.24 -3.60
C PHE A 227 18.32 -0.63 -4.39
N ASP A 228 19.60 -0.26 -4.32
CA ASP A 228 20.70 -1.03 -4.93
C ASP A 228 21.32 -2.07 -3.98
N THR A 229 22.37 -2.76 -4.42
CA THR A 229 23.04 -3.78 -3.61
C THR A 229 23.75 -3.25 -2.36
N SER A 230 23.85 -1.93 -2.19
CA SER A 230 24.41 -1.27 -1.00
C SER A 230 23.32 -0.81 -0.02
N GLY A 231 22.04 -0.94 -0.39
CA GLY A 231 20.89 -0.45 0.38
C GLY A 231 20.60 1.03 0.16
N ILE A 232 21.20 1.67 -0.85
CA ILE A 232 20.94 3.08 -1.17
C ILE A 232 19.60 3.20 -1.90
N ILE A 233 18.76 4.15 -1.51
CA ILE A 233 17.41 4.31 -2.03
C ILE A 233 17.38 5.09 -3.35
N TYR A 234 16.85 4.45 -4.39
CA TYR A 234 16.70 4.94 -5.77
C TYR A 234 15.28 5.42 -6.07
N GLY A 235 14.31 5.04 -5.24
CA GLY A 235 12.92 5.44 -5.42
C GLY A 235 12.00 4.70 -4.47
N MET A 236 10.71 4.68 -4.81
CA MET A 236 9.68 4.01 -4.02
C MET A 236 8.65 3.35 -4.92
N GLN A 237 8.33 2.08 -4.65
CA GLN A 237 7.30 1.33 -5.37
C GLN A 237 5.93 2.00 -5.21
N SER A 238 5.25 2.26 -6.32
CA SER A 238 3.92 2.90 -6.35
C SER A 238 2.85 2.02 -6.97
N SER A 239 3.05 1.56 -8.20
CA SER A 239 2.02 0.82 -8.93
C SER A 239 2.60 -0.22 -9.88
N THR A 240 1.72 -0.97 -10.55
CA THR A 240 2.07 -1.94 -11.59
C THR A 240 1.35 -1.54 -12.87
N ARG A 241 2.07 -1.56 -14.00
CA ARG A 241 1.48 -1.42 -15.33
C ARG A 241 1.38 -2.78 -15.99
N HIS A 242 0.21 -3.07 -16.53
CA HIS A 242 -0.08 -4.28 -17.28
C HIS A 242 0.04 -3.97 -18.78
N LEU A 243 0.97 -4.62 -19.47
CA LEU A 243 1.25 -4.42 -20.89
C LEU A 243 0.75 -5.63 -21.68
N HIS A 244 -0.25 -5.43 -22.52
CA HIS A 244 -0.71 -6.45 -23.45
C HIS A 244 0.41 -6.77 -24.46
N LEU A 245 0.70 -8.06 -24.67
CA LEU A 245 1.83 -8.46 -25.50
C LEU A 245 1.52 -8.60 -27.00
N GLY A 246 0.24 -8.63 -27.37
CA GLY A 246 -0.20 -8.52 -28.77
C GLY A 246 -0.05 -9.80 -29.60
N PHE A 247 0.14 -10.95 -28.95
CA PHE A 247 0.17 -12.26 -29.59
C PHE A 247 -0.87 -13.19 -28.95
N ASP A 248 -2.12 -12.80 -29.09
CA ASP A 248 -3.24 -13.52 -28.50
C ASP A 248 -3.46 -14.85 -29.19
N ILE A 249 -3.76 -15.85 -28.39
CA ILE A 249 -4.23 -17.14 -28.87
C ILE A 249 -5.72 -17.15 -28.61
N GLU A 250 -6.52 -17.20 -29.67
CA GLU A 250 -7.96 -17.34 -29.55
C GLU A 250 -8.37 -18.72 -30.04
N ASP A 251 -9.19 -19.40 -29.24
CA ASP A 251 -9.97 -20.54 -29.70
C ASP A 251 -9.13 -21.68 -30.31
N ARG A 252 -7.91 -21.87 -29.81
CA ARG A 252 -6.97 -22.85 -30.35
C ARG A 252 -7.14 -24.19 -29.68
N ASP A 253 -7.23 -25.24 -30.48
CA ASP A 253 -7.24 -26.61 -29.97
C ASP A 253 -5.83 -27.02 -29.51
N VAL A 254 -5.73 -27.42 -28.25
CA VAL A 254 -4.51 -27.92 -27.60
C VAL A 254 -4.83 -29.18 -26.79
N ILE A 255 -3.82 -30.01 -26.54
CA ILE A 255 -3.97 -31.16 -25.63
C ILE A 255 -3.54 -30.73 -24.23
N VAL A 256 -4.49 -30.65 -23.30
CA VAL A 256 -4.24 -30.40 -21.88
C VAL A 256 -4.60 -31.66 -21.10
N ASN A 257 -3.65 -32.23 -20.36
CA ASN A 257 -3.84 -33.46 -19.59
C ASN A 257 -4.44 -34.62 -20.41
N GLY A 258 -3.96 -34.80 -21.65
CA GLY A 258 -4.41 -35.86 -22.56
C GLY A 258 -5.77 -35.64 -23.21
N ARG A 259 -6.44 -34.51 -22.97
CA ARG A 259 -7.73 -34.15 -23.58
C ARG A 259 -7.58 -32.99 -24.56
N GLN A 260 -8.17 -33.12 -25.74
CA GLN A 260 -8.36 -31.98 -26.65
C GLN A 260 -9.22 -30.92 -25.94
N THR A 261 -8.66 -29.74 -25.78
CA THR A 261 -9.27 -28.60 -25.09
C THR A 261 -9.06 -27.37 -25.95
N ARG A 262 -10.10 -26.56 -26.11
CA ARG A 262 -10.02 -25.27 -26.78
C ARG A 262 -9.63 -24.22 -25.75
N VAL A 263 -8.54 -23.49 -26.01
CA VAL A 263 -8.02 -22.49 -25.08
C VAL A 263 -7.87 -21.14 -25.76
N SER A 264 -8.11 -20.09 -24.97
CA SER A 264 -7.74 -18.72 -25.31
C SER A 264 -6.75 -18.20 -24.27
N ASN A 265 -5.73 -17.47 -24.71
CA ASN A 265 -4.69 -16.90 -23.87
C ASN A 265 -4.35 -15.49 -24.35
N TYR A 266 -4.50 -14.51 -23.44
CA TYR A 266 -4.22 -13.09 -23.66
C TYR A 266 -3.05 -12.69 -22.74
N PRO A 267 -1.79 -12.80 -23.22
CA PRO A 267 -0.64 -12.64 -22.34
C PRO A 267 -0.34 -11.17 -22.02
N PHE A 268 -0.11 -10.89 -20.74
CA PHE A 268 0.31 -9.58 -20.24
C PHE A 268 1.69 -9.64 -19.58
N LEU A 269 2.52 -8.63 -19.84
CA LEU A 269 3.73 -8.34 -19.07
C LEU A 269 3.42 -7.31 -17.99
N ASN A 270 3.78 -7.65 -16.75
CA ASN A 270 3.53 -6.78 -15.59
C ASN A 270 4.83 -6.11 -15.17
N VAL A 271 4.90 -4.79 -15.29
CA VAL A 271 6.08 -3.99 -14.94
C VAL A 271 5.79 -3.08 -13.76
N GLY A 272 6.73 -2.95 -12.84
CA GLY A 272 6.60 -2.07 -11.68
C GLY A 272 6.83 -0.61 -12.05
N GLN A 273 6.13 0.28 -11.38
CA GLN A 273 6.33 1.73 -11.47
C GLN A 273 6.68 2.27 -10.10
N CYS A 274 7.82 2.95 -10.04
CA CYS A 274 8.34 3.57 -8.83
C CYS A 274 8.40 5.09 -8.99
N VAL A 275 8.16 5.82 -7.91
CA VAL A 275 8.45 7.25 -7.80
C VAL A 275 9.97 7.43 -7.77
N HIS A 276 10.49 8.38 -8.53
CA HIS A 276 11.92 8.64 -8.64
C HIS A 276 12.48 9.32 -7.38
N VAL A 277 13.72 8.98 -6.98
CA VAL A 277 14.36 9.52 -5.75
C VAL A 277 14.37 11.05 -5.70
N ASP A 278 14.61 11.73 -6.81
CA ASP A 278 14.67 13.20 -6.81
C ASP A 278 13.32 13.86 -6.47
N ILE A 279 12.21 13.23 -6.87
CA ILE A 279 10.86 13.68 -6.49
C ILE A 279 10.69 13.54 -4.98
N ILE A 280 11.13 12.42 -4.40
CA ILE A 280 11.07 12.18 -2.96
C ILE A 280 11.93 13.21 -2.21
N LYS A 281 13.19 13.38 -2.61
CA LYS A 281 14.12 14.34 -1.99
C LYS A 281 13.60 15.78 -2.10
N LYS A 282 13.06 16.17 -3.26
CA LYS A 282 12.45 17.50 -3.46
C LYS A 282 11.27 17.71 -2.50
N PHE A 283 10.36 16.75 -2.42
CA PHE A 283 9.21 16.86 -1.52
C PHE A 283 9.63 16.96 -0.05
N LEU A 284 10.61 16.17 0.38
CA LEU A 284 11.16 16.25 1.74
C LEU A 284 11.81 17.61 2.01
N ARG A 285 12.56 18.19 1.06
CA ARG A 285 13.12 19.55 1.17
C ARG A 285 12.04 20.61 1.29
N ASP A 286 11.01 20.54 0.46
CA ASP A 286 9.90 21.51 0.45
C ASP A 286 9.16 21.49 1.79
N LEU A 287 9.01 20.32 2.40
CA LEU A 287 8.43 20.11 3.73
C LEU A 287 9.41 20.42 4.88
N ARG A 288 10.68 20.74 4.59
CA ARG A 288 11.77 20.93 5.58
C ARG A 288 11.98 19.71 6.47
N ILE A 289 11.80 18.52 5.89
CA ILE A 289 12.01 17.24 6.56
C ILE A 289 13.44 16.79 6.30
N LYS A 290 14.18 16.51 7.38
CA LYS A 290 15.53 15.96 7.32
C LYS A 290 15.54 14.61 6.61
N TYR A 291 16.56 14.37 5.79
CA TYR A 291 16.87 13.07 5.17
C TYR A 291 18.39 12.96 4.94
N TYR A 292 18.84 11.77 4.55
CA TYR A 292 20.25 11.48 4.29
C TYR A 292 20.47 11.08 2.83
N GLU A 293 21.64 11.38 2.28
CA GLU A 293 22.01 10.96 0.93
C GLU A 293 23.50 10.67 0.77
N GLU A 294 23.82 9.71 -0.10
CA GLU A 294 25.18 9.25 -0.43
C GLU A 294 25.40 9.15 -1.96
#